data_AF-A0A1Q7GXP0-F1
#
_entry.id   AF-A0A1Q7GXP0-F1
#
_cell.length_a   1.000
_cell.length_b   1.000
_cell.length_c   1.000
_cell.angle_alpha   90.00
_cell.angle_beta   90.00
_cell.angle_gamma   90.00
#
_symmetry.space_group_name_H-M   'P 1'
#
loop_
_entity.id
_entity.type
_entity.pdbx_description
1 polymer ?
#
loop_
_entity_poly.entity_id
_entity_poly.type
_entity_poly.pdbx_seq_one_letter_code
_entity_poly.pdbx_strand_id
1 'polypeptide(L)'
;MPDPIVTDPILTDFVRRLKQRAEIADFSLTPWVKPGRTQEWTSHLAGSVNALLHVLAATGAQGSWRLTKEIVDDFAASGRKWAIVLLVRTSQTGYLLPALEVRQRTESGQWSLHGGTYQVTEGPTLHSEYYFREFDTLVFRLLTRGML
;
A
#
# COMPACT_ATOMS: atom_id res chain seq x y z
N MET A 1 7.64 2.57 -21.05
CA MET A 1 7.68 1.26 -20.38
C MET A 1 6.25 0.75 -20.25
N PRO A 2 5.98 -0.54 -20.50
CA PRO A 2 4.65 -1.10 -20.25
C PRO A 2 4.34 -1.08 -18.75
N ASP A 3 3.09 -0.77 -18.40
CA ASP A 3 2.58 -0.86 -17.02
C ASP A 3 2.76 -2.30 -16.50
N PRO A 4 3.13 -2.50 -15.23
CA PRO A 4 3.19 -3.84 -14.65
C PRO A 4 1.85 -4.56 -14.81
N ILE A 5 1.88 -5.82 -15.25
CA ILE A 5 0.68 -6.65 -15.41
C ILE A 5 0.16 -6.99 -14.01
N VAL A 6 -0.84 -6.27 -13.55
CA VAL A 6 -1.59 -6.60 -12.34
C VAL A 6 -2.59 -7.69 -12.72
N THR A 7 -2.35 -8.93 -12.27
CA THR A 7 -3.22 -10.08 -12.59
C THR A 7 -4.36 -10.26 -11.58
N ASP A 8 -4.25 -9.64 -10.40
CA ASP A 8 -5.28 -9.70 -9.37
C ASP A 8 -6.43 -8.72 -9.72
N PRO A 9 -7.70 -9.18 -9.79
CA PRO A 9 -8.84 -8.35 -10.17
C PRO A 9 -9.14 -7.25 -9.15
N ILE A 10 -8.86 -7.48 -7.85
CA ILE A 10 -9.05 -6.49 -6.79
C ILE A 10 -8.02 -5.38 -6.95
N LEU A 11 -6.74 -5.74 -7.15
CA LEU A 11 -5.69 -4.74 -7.40
C LEU A 11 -5.96 -3.98 -8.71
N THR A 12 -6.41 -4.66 -9.76
CA THR A 12 -6.74 -4.03 -11.05
C THR A 12 -7.83 -2.98 -10.88
N ASP A 13 -8.92 -3.32 -10.17
CA ASP A 13 -10.01 -2.39 -9.90
C ASP A 13 -9.57 -1.24 -8.98
N PHE A 14 -8.73 -1.52 -7.98
CA PHE A 14 -8.14 -0.49 -7.11
C PHE A 14 -7.34 0.54 -7.91
N VAL A 15 -6.43 0.08 -8.76
CA VAL A 15 -5.57 0.96 -9.58
C VAL A 15 -6.41 1.79 -10.54
N ARG A 16 -7.42 1.18 -11.17
CA ARG A 16 -8.37 1.89 -12.03
C ARG A 16 -9.08 3.03 -11.28
N ARG A 17 -9.58 2.77 -10.07
CA ARG A 17 -10.24 3.79 -9.23
C ARG A 17 -9.28 4.89 -8.79
N LEU A 18 -8.05 4.54 -8.44
CA LEU A 18 -7.05 5.52 -8.03
C LEU A 18 -6.65 6.42 -9.18
N LYS A 19 -6.49 5.87 -10.40
CA LYS A 19 -6.27 6.65 -11.64
C LYS A 19 -7.44 7.62 -11.90
N GLN A 20 -8.69 7.15 -11.81
CA GLN A 20 -9.87 8.01 -11.97
C GLN A 20 -9.92 9.15 -10.93
N ARG A 21 -9.56 8.87 -9.67
CA ARG A 21 -9.51 9.89 -8.62
C ARG A 21 -8.36 10.87 -8.81
N ALA A 22 -7.22 10.42 -9.32
CA ALA A 22 -6.09 11.26 -9.65
C ALA A 22 -6.39 12.25 -10.78
N GLU A 23 -7.25 11.89 -11.75
CA GLU A 23 -7.65 12.81 -12.83
C GLU A 23 -8.43 14.04 -12.33
N ILE A 24 -9.17 13.88 -11.23
CA ILE A 24 -9.99 14.95 -10.63
C ILE A 24 -9.35 15.57 -9.37
N ALA A 25 -8.24 15.00 -8.91
CA ALA A 25 -7.48 15.47 -7.76
C ALA A 25 -6.11 16.00 -8.20
N ASP A 26 -5.41 16.73 -7.35
CA ASP A 26 -4.12 17.32 -7.68
C ASP A 26 -2.96 16.33 -7.47
N PHE A 27 -3.07 15.10 -7.99
CA PHE A 27 -1.97 14.13 -7.93
C PHE A 27 -1.94 13.22 -9.15
N SER A 28 -0.78 12.61 -9.42
CA SER A 28 -0.61 11.66 -10.53
C SER A 28 0.11 10.40 -10.09
N LEU A 29 -0.15 9.29 -10.78
CA LEU A 29 0.43 7.98 -10.48
C LEU A 29 1.55 7.70 -11.47
N THR A 30 2.75 7.47 -10.97
CA THR A 30 3.89 7.00 -11.78
C THR A 30 4.33 5.64 -11.27
N PRO A 31 4.48 4.61 -12.12
CA PRO A 31 5.00 3.32 -11.67
C PRO A 31 6.37 3.49 -10.99
N TRP A 32 6.54 2.89 -9.81
CA TRP A 32 7.84 2.87 -9.14
C TRP A 32 8.54 1.55 -9.47
N VAL A 33 9.20 1.53 -10.64
CA VAL A 33 9.84 0.34 -11.18
C VAL A 33 11.29 0.26 -10.71
N LYS A 34 11.64 -0.85 -10.05
CA LYS A 34 13.03 -1.24 -9.83
C LYS A 34 13.38 -2.35 -10.84
N PRO A 35 14.48 -2.22 -11.60
CA PRO A 35 14.85 -3.23 -12.61
C PRO A 35 14.93 -4.65 -12.01
N GLY A 36 14.36 -5.64 -12.71
CA GLY A 36 14.49 -7.06 -12.36
C GLY A 36 13.44 -7.64 -11.39
N ARG A 37 12.38 -6.91 -11.04
CA ARG A 37 11.32 -7.43 -10.14
C ARG A 37 9.98 -7.68 -10.86
N THR A 38 9.37 -8.82 -10.58
CA THR A 38 7.92 -9.05 -10.78
C THR A 38 7.21 -8.30 -9.66
N GLN A 39 6.59 -7.15 -9.96
CA GLN A 39 6.11 -6.25 -8.91
C GLN A 39 4.61 -6.44 -8.62
N GLU A 40 4.29 -6.62 -7.34
CA GLU A 40 3.05 -6.16 -6.73
C GLU A 40 2.92 -4.64 -6.95
N TRP A 41 1.70 -4.12 -7.03
CA TRP A 41 1.50 -2.76 -7.54
C TRP A 41 2.13 -1.71 -6.63
N THR A 42 3.08 -0.95 -7.20
CA THR A 42 3.84 0.08 -6.49
C THR A 42 3.91 1.34 -7.34
N SER A 43 3.59 2.49 -6.74
CA SER A 43 3.54 3.75 -7.47
C SER A 43 4.02 4.92 -6.61
N HIS A 44 4.68 5.87 -7.27
CA HIS A 44 4.89 7.20 -6.73
C HIS A 44 3.69 8.09 -7.09
N LEU A 45 3.02 8.60 -6.06
CA LEU A 45 1.95 9.58 -6.12
C LEU A 45 2.56 10.99 -6.07
N ALA A 46 2.73 11.62 -7.24
CA ALA A 46 3.29 12.98 -7.35
C ALA A 46 2.21 14.06 -7.14
N GLY A 47 2.59 15.31 -6.93
CA GLY A 47 1.66 16.43 -6.70
C GLY A 47 1.34 16.62 -5.22
N SER A 48 0.07 16.81 -4.89
CA SER A 48 -0.42 17.09 -3.53
C SER A 48 -0.15 16.00 -2.50
N VAL A 49 -0.05 14.73 -2.93
CA VAL A 49 0.27 13.59 -2.05
C VAL A 49 1.78 13.47 -1.80
N ASN A 50 2.59 13.51 -2.86
CA ASN A 50 4.05 13.36 -2.86
C ASN A 50 4.56 12.19 -1.97
N ALA A 51 4.09 10.97 -2.25
CA ALA A 51 4.41 9.77 -1.47
C ALA A 51 4.57 8.52 -2.33
N LEU A 52 5.30 7.53 -1.83
CA LEU A 52 5.30 6.16 -2.40
C LEU A 52 4.14 5.36 -1.81
N LEU A 53 3.46 4.59 -2.65
CA LEU A 53 2.37 3.71 -2.27
C LEU A 53 2.65 2.31 -2.79
N HIS A 54 2.59 1.33 -1.90
CA HIS A 54 2.64 -0.09 -2.25
C HIS A 54 1.34 -0.75 -1.83
N VAL A 55 0.75 -1.57 -2.70
CA VAL A 55 -0.60 -2.10 -2.51
C VAL A 55 -0.57 -3.62 -2.61
N LEU A 56 -1.09 -4.27 -1.57
CA LEU A 56 -1.20 -5.71 -1.46
C LEU A 56 -2.67 -6.12 -1.37
N ALA A 57 -3.08 -7.11 -2.16
CA ALA A 57 -4.37 -7.78 -1.98
C ALA A 57 -4.23 -8.95 -0.99
N ALA A 58 -5.28 -9.16 -0.20
CA ALA A 58 -5.32 -10.27 0.73
C ALA A 58 -5.29 -11.61 -0.01
N THR A 59 -4.48 -12.53 0.52
CA THR A 59 -4.49 -13.94 0.15
C THR A 59 -5.39 -14.72 1.12
N GLY A 60 -6.22 -15.62 0.59
CA GLY A 60 -7.12 -16.47 1.38
C GLY A 60 -8.32 -15.73 2.01
N ALA A 61 -9.09 -16.46 2.84
CA ALA A 61 -10.37 -15.98 3.38
C ALA A 61 -10.24 -15.06 4.62
N GLN A 62 -9.10 -15.10 5.33
CA GLN A 62 -8.91 -14.44 6.63
C GLN A 62 -8.10 -13.13 6.57
N GLY A 63 -7.84 -12.57 5.37
CA GLY A 63 -7.04 -11.34 5.27
C GLY A 63 -5.59 -11.58 5.64
N SER A 64 -4.79 -12.13 4.73
CA SER A 64 -3.35 -12.35 4.93
C SER A 64 -2.54 -11.72 3.81
N TRP A 65 -1.51 -10.96 4.15
CA TRP A 65 -0.64 -10.28 3.20
C TRP A 65 0.82 -10.64 3.44
N ARG A 66 1.57 -10.61 2.35
CA ARG A 66 3.00 -10.90 2.33
C ARG A 66 3.74 -9.63 1.96
N LEU A 67 4.24 -8.91 2.97
CA LEU A 67 5.02 -7.69 2.74
C LEU A 67 6.50 -8.04 2.73
N THR A 68 7.17 -7.88 1.59
CA THR A 68 8.60 -8.17 1.53
C THR A 68 9.40 -7.15 2.33
N LYS A 69 10.41 -7.62 3.08
CA LYS A 69 11.32 -6.74 3.81
C LYS A 69 12.04 -5.77 2.88
N GLU A 70 12.36 -6.24 1.67
CA GLU A 70 13.01 -5.44 0.65
C GLU A 70 12.20 -4.20 0.24
N ILE A 71 10.87 -4.30 0.13
CA ILE A 71 9.99 -3.14 -0.13
C ILE A 71 10.04 -2.15 1.04
N VAL A 72 9.98 -2.63 2.28
CA VAL A 72 10.06 -1.78 3.47
C VAL A 72 11.39 -1.04 3.53
N ASP A 73 12.49 -1.75 3.30
CA ASP A 73 13.84 -1.19 3.32
C ASP A 73 14.04 -0.17 2.19
N ASP A 74 13.58 -0.47 0.97
CA ASP A 74 13.64 0.46 -0.17
C ASP A 74 12.83 1.73 0.09
N PHE A 75 11.61 1.59 0.61
CA PHE A 75 10.74 2.71 0.93
C PHE A 75 11.35 3.57 2.03
N ALA A 76 11.91 2.96 3.07
CA ALA A 76 12.61 3.65 4.15
C ALA A 76 13.86 4.40 3.64
N ALA A 77 14.63 3.79 2.74
CA ALA A 77 15.82 4.40 2.15
C ALA A 77 15.52 5.51 1.13
N SER A 78 14.30 5.57 0.59
CA SER A 78 13.92 6.53 -0.45
C SER A 78 13.93 8.00 0.00
N GLY A 79 13.89 8.26 1.31
CA GLY A 79 13.74 9.61 1.88
C GLY A 79 12.39 10.28 1.60
N ARG A 80 11.44 9.56 1.00
CA ARG A 80 10.09 10.05 0.67
C ARG A 80 9.09 9.65 1.76
N LYS A 81 7.95 10.33 1.79
CA LYS A 81 6.77 9.81 2.49
C LYS A 81 6.31 8.53 1.82
N TRP A 82 5.79 7.59 2.60
CA TRP A 82 5.28 6.35 2.04
C TRP A 82 4.26 5.67 2.93
N ALA A 83 3.43 4.85 2.31
CA ALA A 83 2.47 3.98 2.99
C ALA A 83 2.29 2.66 2.25
N ILE A 84 1.76 1.68 2.99
CA ILE A 84 1.33 0.39 2.47
C ILE A 84 -0.20 0.33 2.54
N VAL A 85 -0.84 -0.09 1.47
CA VAL A 85 -2.27 -0.37 1.43
C VAL A 85 -2.50 -1.87 1.42
N LEU A 86 -3.27 -2.36 2.39
CA LEU A 86 -3.66 -3.76 2.51
C LEU A 86 -5.14 -3.88 2.15
N LEU A 87 -5.46 -4.36 0.95
CA LEU A 87 -6.83 -4.53 0.50
C LEU A 87 -7.46 -5.78 1.10
N VAL A 88 -8.67 -5.60 1.65
CA VAL A 88 -9.46 -6.67 2.29
C VAL A 88 -10.67 -6.94 1.42
N ARG A 89 -10.75 -8.13 0.81
CA ARG A 89 -11.88 -8.66 0.01
C ARG A 89 -12.30 -7.86 -1.24
N THR A 90 -12.15 -6.54 -1.25
CA THR A 90 -12.56 -5.62 -2.31
C THR A 90 -11.51 -4.53 -2.52
N SER A 91 -11.62 -3.80 -3.62
CA SER A 91 -10.77 -2.65 -3.95
C SER A 91 -11.11 -1.39 -3.13
N GLN A 92 -12.17 -1.42 -2.33
CA GLN A 92 -12.72 -0.25 -1.64
C GLN A 92 -12.52 -0.31 -0.12
N THR A 93 -12.08 -1.45 0.39
CA THR A 93 -11.94 -1.73 1.81
C THR A 93 -10.54 -2.23 2.10
N GLY A 94 -9.95 -1.76 3.19
CA GLY A 94 -8.59 -2.15 3.55
C GLY A 94 -7.98 -1.30 4.63
N TYR A 95 -6.66 -1.39 4.77
CA TYR A 95 -5.88 -0.59 5.72
C TYR A 95 -4.92 0.31 4.97
N LEU A 96 -4.82 1.58 5.37
CA LEU A 96 -3.76 2.49 4.94
C LEU A 96 -2.75 2.61 6.09
N LEU A 97 -1.60 1.96 5.93
CA LEU A 97 -0.56 1.91 6.96
C LEU A 97 0.54 2.92 6.63
N PRO A 98 0.67 4.02 7.39
CA PRO A 98 1.77 4.96 7.20
C PRO A 98 3.12 4.34 7.58
N ALA A 99 4.20 4.98 7.12
CA ALA A 99 5.57 4.53 7.39
C ALA A 99 5.85 4.25 8.87
N LEU A 100 5.35 5.10 9.78
CA LEU A 100 5.56 4.96 11.22
C LEU A 100 4.94 3.66 11.76
N GLU A 101 3.71 3.36 11.36
CA GLU A 101 2.99 2.16 11.79
C GLU A 101 3.71 0.90 11.30
N VAL A 102 4.08 0.86 10.01
CA VAL A 102 4.83 -0.26 9.43
C VAL A 102 6.15 -0.48 10.18
N ARG A 103 6.90 0.59 10.47
CA ARG A 103 8.14 0.50 11.24
C ARG A 103 7.90 -0.06 12.64
N GLN A 104 6.96 0.49 13.37
CA GLN A 104 6.63 0.02 14.73
C GLN A 104 6.30 -1.47 14.74
N ARG A 105 5.47 -1.96 13.81
CA ARG A 105 5.12 -3.39 13.74
C ARG A 105 6.31 -4.30 13.40
N THR A 106 7.17 -3.85 12.49
CA THR A 106 8.35 -4.62 12.07
C THR A 106 9.44 -4.62 13.14
N GLU A 107 9.66 -3.51 13.85
CA GLU A 107 10.67 -3.36 14.89
C GLU A 107 10.24 -4.02 16.21
N SER A 108 8.96 -3.95 16.57
CA SER A 108 8.43 -4.61 17.76
C SER A 108 8.26 -6.12 17.60
N GLY A 109 8.54 -6.67 16.41
CA GLY A 109 8.35 -8.09 16.09
C GLY A 109 6.88 -8.54 16.05
N GLN A 110 5.93 -7.61 15.94
CA GLN A 110 4.51 -7.96 15.84
C GLN A 110 4.16 -8.61 14.50
N TRP A 111 4.94 -8.29 13.45
CA TRP A 111 4.88 -9.00 12.18
C TRP A 111 6.07 -9.95 12.06
N SER A 112 5.79 -11.24 12.03
CA SER A 112 6.82 -12.27 11.92
C SER A 112 7.52 -12.22 10.57
N LEU A 113 8.85 -12.17 10.58
CA LEU A 113 9.67 -12.20 9.38
C LEU A 113 10.10 -13.64 9.07
N HIS A 114 9.68 -14.16 7.91
CA HIS A 114 10.06 -15.49 7.43
C HIS A 114 10.56 -15.41 5.98
N GLY A 115 11.79 -15.84 5.75
CA GLY A 115 12.38 -15.86 4.40
C GLY A 115 12.38 -14.49 3.70
N GLY A 116 12.62 -13.41 4.46
CA GLY A 116 12.61 -12.04 3.92
C GLY A 116 11.21 -11.45 3.68
N THR A 117 10.15 -12.10 4.15
CA THR A 117 8.76 -11.63 4.02
C THR A 117 8.11 -11.49 5.40
N TYR A 118 7.55 -10.33 5.70
CA TYR A 118 6.68 -10.11 6.85
C TYR A 118 5.30 -10.73 6.57
N GLN A 119 4.86 -11.58 7.50
CA GLN A 119 3.49 -12.11 7.51
C GLN A 119 2.59 -11.11 8.23
N VAL A 120 1.62 -10.56 7.51
CA VAL A 120 0.65 -9.61 8.05
C VAL A 120 -0.72 -10.24 7.99
N THR A 121 -1.43 -10.32 9.11
CA THR A 121 -2.79 -10.87 9.17
C THR A 121 -3.78 -9.85 9.66
N GLU A 122 -5.04 -9.99 9.25
CA GLU A 122 -6.14 -9.22 9.80
C GLU A 122 -6.35 -9.59 11.28
N GLY A 123 -6.66 -8.61 12.14
CA GLY A 123 -6.84 -8.82 13.58
C GLY A 123 -5.92 -7.94 14.44
N PRO A 124 -5.38 -8.43 15.58
CA PRO A 124 -4.69 -7.60 16.58
C PRO A 124 -3.42 -6.90 16.07
N THR A 125 -2.88 -7.39 14.95
CA THR A 125 -1.73 -6.86 14.23
C THR A 125 -2.03 -5.63 13.38
N LEU A 126 -3.30 -5.28 13.19
CA LEU A 126 -3.76 -4.12 12.43
C LEU A 126 -4.80 -3.32 13.24
N HIS A 127 -4.56 -2.03 13.44
CA HIS A 127 -5.47 -1.19 14.21
C HIS A 127 -6.60 -0.63 13.34
N SER A 128 -7.79 -0.53 13.93
CA SER A 128 -9.02 -0.10 13.24
C SER A 128 -8.97 1.35 12.78
N GLU A 129 -8.11 2.18 13.37
CA GLU A 129 -7.90 3.57 12.92
C GLU A 129 -7.38 3.64 11.49
N TYR A 130 -6.53 2.69 11.09
CA TYR A 130 -5.97 2.61 9.74
C TYR A 130 -6.93 1.99 8.73
N TYR A 131 -8.02 1.38 9.20
CA TYR A 131 -9.02 0.78 8.34
C TYR A 131 -9.83 1.85 7.60
N PHE A 132 -10.07 1.63 6.31
CA PHE A 132 -11.00 2.40 5.49
C PHE A 132 -12.10 1.47 4.97
N ARG A 133 -13.35 1.95 5.05
CA ARG A 133 -14.55 1.23 4.57
C ARG A 133 -14.91 1.59 3.13
N GLU A 134 -14.42 2.72 2.66
CA GLU A 134 -14.75 3.28 1.35
C GLU A 134 -13.49 3.84 0.69
N PHE A 135 -13.44 3.74 -0.63
CA PHE A 135 -12.30 4.21 -1.43
C PHE A 135 -12.04 5.71 -1.24
N ASP A 136 -13.09 6.51 -1.10
CA ASP A 136 -12.96 7.96 -0.92
C ASP A 136 -12.35 8.34 0.42
N THR A 137 -12.58 7.51 1.45
CA THR A 137 -11.90 7.66 2.74
C THR A 137 -10.39 7.48 2.56
N LEU A 138 -9.95 6.48 1.78
CA LEU A 138 -8.54 6.30 1.46
C LEU A 138 -7.96 7.53 0.74
N VAL A 139 -8.63 8.04 -0.30
CA VAL A 139 -8.14 9.20 -1.06
C VAL A 139 -8.06 10.45 -0.19
N PHE A 140 -9.08 10.72 0.62
CA PHE A 140 -9.06 11.81 1.59
C PHE A 140 -7.87 11.71 2.55
N ARG A 141 -7.58 10.51 3.04
CA ARG A 141 -6.45 10.24 3.93
C ARG A 141 -5.10 10.45 3.26
N LEU A 142 -4.94 10.05 2.00
CA LEU A 142 -3.71 10.30 1.21
C LEU A 142 -3.45 11.80 0.99
N LEU A 143 -4.52 12.59 0.83
CA LEU A 143 -4.44 14.04 0.62
C LEU A 143 -4.27 14.84 1.92
N THR A 144 -4.59 14.24 3.07
CA THR A 144 -4.52 14.92 4.37
C THR A 144 -3.08 15.00 4.86
N ARG A 145 -2.59 16.22 5.09
CA ARG A 145 -1.24 16.45 5.63
C ARG A 145 -1.11 15.84 7.03
N GLY A 146 -0.04 15.09 7.25
CA GLY A 146 0.28 14.47 8.55
C GLY A 146 -0.24 13.05 8.73
N MET A 147 -0.96 12.51 7.75
CA MET A 147 -1.41 11.12 7.75
C MET A 147 -0.40 10.12 7.17
N LEU A 148 0.58 10.59 6.40
CA LEU A 148 1.65 9.82 5.76
C LEU A 148 3.02 10.28 6.26
#